data_AF-A0ABD0LJ48-F1
#
_entry.id   AF-A0ABD0LJ48-F1
#
_cell.length_a   1.000
_cell.length_b   1.000
_cell.length_c   1.000
_cell.angle_alpha   90.00
_cell.angle_beta   90.00
_cell.angle_gamma   90.00
#
_symmetry.space_group_name_H-M   'P 1'
#
loop_
_entity.id
_entity.type
_entity.pdbx_description
1 polymer ?
#
loop_
_entity_poly.entity_id
_entity_poly.type
_entity_poly.pdbx_seq_one_letter_code
_entity_poly.pdbx_strand_id
1 'polypeptide(L)' 'MRAAYTLEAYAIDHFRVPPKRTLSGTLKAPRRKRSEDLWRYSKEPLKQPLLKKLIGKEENSNDACLCFMDILF' A
#
# COMPACT_ATOMS: atom_id res chain seq x y z
N MET A 1 11.02 12.37 -23.92
CA MET A 1 10.35 12.91 -22.71
C MET A 1 10.70 12.01 -21.54
N ARG A 2 11.17 12.55 -20.40
CA ARG A 2 11.31 11.77 -19.17
C ARG A 2 9.93 11.64 -18.54
N ALA A 3 9.52 10.41 -18.20
CA ALA A 3 8.33 10.19 -17.39
C ALA A 3 8.52 10.80 -15.99
N ALA A 4 7.44 11.21 -15.33
CA ALA A 4 7.50 11.70 -13.95
C ALA A 4 8.07 10.61 -13.02
N TYR A 5 8.94 11.00 -12.09
CA TYR A 5 9.50 10.07 -11.11
C TYR A 5 8.40 9.62 -10.14
N THR A 6 8.33 8.32 -9.88
CA THR A 6 7.39 7.70 -8.94
C THR A 6 8.14 6.92 -7.88
N LEU A 7 7.44 6.56 -6.80
CA LEU A 7 7.97 5.66 -5.77
C LEU A 7 7.90 4.18 -6.16
N GLU A 8 7.57 3.85 -7.42
CA GLU A 8 7.39 2.46 -7.87
C GLU A 8 8.62 1.59 -7.59
N ALA A 9 9.80 2.03 -8.02
CA ALA A 9 11.05 1.30 -7.79
C ALA A 9 11.39 1.19 -6.30
N TYR A 10 11.18 2.25 -5.52
CA TYR A 10 11.46 2.26 -4.08
C TYR A 10 10.54 1.32 -3.30
N ALA A 11 9.27 1.27 -3.70
CA ALA A 11 8.25 0.48 -3.03
C ALA A 11 8.52 -1.03 -3.13
N ILE A 12 9.15 -1.50 -4.21
CA ILE A 12 9.53 -2.91 -4.38
C ILE A 12 10.37 -3.39 -3.19
N ASP A 13 11.33 -2.59 -2.75
CA ASP A 13 12.26 -2.97 -1.69
C ASP A 13 11.81 -2.51 -0.30
N HIS A 14 11.04 -1.43 -0.18
CA HIS A 14 10.82 -0.78 1.12
C HIS A 14 9.38 -0.81 1.61
N PHE A 15 8.41 -1.07 0.73
CA PHE A 15 7.00 -1.09 1.14
C PHE A 15 6.62 -2.48 1.64
N ARG A 16 5.53 -2.55 2.41
CA ARG A 16 4.95 -3.82 2.82
C ARG A 16 4.44 -4.59 1.61
N VAL A 17 4.40 -5.92 1.71
CA VAL A 17 3.77 -6.74 0.68
C VAL A 17 2.26 -6.50 0.73
N PRO A 18 1.59 -6.21 -0.40
CA PRO A 18 0.14 -6.13 -0.44
C PRO A 18 -0.46 -7.44 0.10
N PRO A 19 -1.52 -7.39 0.93
CA PRO A 19 -2.13 -8.61 1.44
C PRO A 19 -2.56 -9.49 0.27
N LYS A 20 -1.99 -10.71 0.19
CA LYS A 20 -2.39 -11.72 -0.80
C LYS A 20 -3.87 -11.99 -0.57
N ARG A 21 -4.73 -11.58 -1.51
CA ARG A 21 -6.13 -12.02 -1.50
C ARG A 21 -6.11 -13.55 -1.58
N THR A 22 -6.59 -14.23 -0.54
CA THR A 22 -6.92 -15.64 -0.63
C THR A 22 -7.97 -15.78 -1.73
N LEU A 23 -7.61 -16.46 -2.82
CA LEU A 23 -8.53 -16.77 -3.92
C LEU A 23 -9.49 -17.86 -3.44
N SER A 24 -10.45 -17.51 -2.59
CA SER A 24 -11.58 -18.38 -2.31
C SER A 24 -12.58 -18.22 -3.44
N GLY A 25 -12.71 -19.24 -4.29
CA GLY A 25 -13.75 -19.34 -5.31
C GLY A 25 -13.29 -19.03 -6.74
N THR A 26 -13.37 -20.06 -7.56
CA THR A 26 -13.41 -20.09 -9.04
C THR A 26 -13.98 -18.80 -9.65
N LEU A 27 -13.13 -18.02 -10.33
CA LEU A 27 -13.38 -17.20 -11.52
C LEU A 27 -12.11 -16.37 -11.80
N LYS A 28 -11.52 -16.52 -12.99
CA LYS A 28 -10.35 -15.76 -13.44
C LYS A 28 -10.76 -14.30 -13.71
N ALA A 29 -10.97 -13.51 -12.67
CA ALA A 29 -11.11 -12.08 -12.82
C ALA A 29 -9.75 -11.51 -13.31
N PRO A 30 -9.73 -10.60 -14.29
CA PRO A 30 -8.49 -9.99 -14.75
C PRO A 30 -7.79 -9.35 -13.55
N ARG A 31 -6.50 -9.67 -13.36
CA ARG A 31 -5.64 -9.14 -12.29
C ARG A 31 -5.82 -7.62 -12.23
N ARG A 32 -6.66 -7.13 -11.32
CA ARG A 32 -6.84 -5.70 -11.10
C ARG A 32 -5.61 -5.20 -10.38
N LYS A 33 -4.60 -4.82 -11.17
CA LYS A 33 -3.34 -4.15 -10.82
C LYS A 33 -3.52 -2.81 -10.11
N ARG A 34 -4.70 -2.51 -9.52
CA ARG A 34 -5.13 -1.18 -9.09
C ARG A 34 -5.13 -0.98 -7.57
N SER A 35 -5.16 -2.06 -6.79
CA SER A 35 -5.05 -2.00 -5.32
C SER A 35 -3.72 -2.54 -4.79
N GLU A 36 -2.78 -2.87 -5.69
CA GLU A 36 -1.51 -3.54 -5.34
C GLU A 36 -0.33 -2.56 -5.33
N ASP A 37 -0.42 -1.45 -6.07
CA ASP A 37 0.59 -0.40 -6.14
C ASP A 37 0.46 0.55 -4.94
N LEU A 38 0.92 0.11 -3.75
CA LEU A 38 0.88 0.89 -2.49
C LEU A 38 1.53 2.29 -2.58
N TRP A 39 2.32 2.54 -3.61
CA TRP A 39 2.97 3.82 -3.89
C TRP A 39 2.07 4.83 -4.63
N ARG A 40 0.89 4.40 -5.10
CA ARG A 40 -0.06 5.26 -5.83
C ARG A 40 -1.06 5.90 -4.87
N TYR A 41 -1.66 6.99 -5.35
CA TYR A 41 -2.79 7.61 -4.67
C TYR A 41 -3.93 6.61 -4.44
N SER A 42 -4.48 6.63 -3.21
CA SER A 42 -5.63 5.84 -2.78
C SER A 42 -6.66 6.78 -2.14
N LYS A 43 -7.94 6.52 -2.41
CA LYS A 43 -9.07 7.17 -1.69
C LYS A 43 -9.48 6.40 -0.43
N GLU A 44 -8.89 5.24 -0.20
CA GLU A 44 -9.16 4.39 0.95
C GLU A 44 -8.11 4.64 2.05
N PRO A 45 -8.53 4.69 3.31
CA PRO A 45 -7.62 4.85 4.43
C PRO A 45 -6.66 3.67 4.58
N LEU A 46 -5.44 3.94 5.06
CA LEU A 46 -4.43 2.92 5.30
C LEU A 46 -4.75 2.13 6.56
N LYS A 47 -4.86 0.80 6.43
CA LYS A 47 -5.01 -0.13 7.57
C LYS A 47 -3.66 -0.55 8.17
N GLN A 48 -2.57 -0.32 7.44
CA GLN A 48 -1.20 -0.65 7.83
C GLN A 48 -0.24 0.38 7.24
N PRO A 49 0.92 0.62 7.86
CA PRO A 49 1.92 1.57 7.35
C PRO A 49 2.48 1.11 6.00
N LEU A 50 2.82 2.06 5.12
CA LEU A 50 3.41 1.75 3.81
C LEU A 50 4.77 1.05 3.94
N LEU A 51 5.63 1.56 4.82
CA LEU A 51 7.01 1.11 4.95
C LEU A 51 7.12 -0.18 5.77
N LYS A 52 7.80 -1.19 5.22
CA LYS A 52 8.01 -2.48 5.89
C LYS A 52 8.77 -2.37 7.22
N LYS A 53 9.62 -1.34 7.37
CA LYS A 53 10.40 -1.08 8.61
C LYS A 53 9.55 -0.68 9.82
N LEU A 54 8.29 -0.29 9.59
CA LEU A 54 7.33 0.07 10.64
C LEU A 54 6.51 -1.15 11.07
N ILE A 55 6.46 -2.21 10.27
CA ILE A 55 5.75 -3.44 10.60
C ILE A 55 6.39 -4.07 11.86
N GLY A 56 5.55 -4.44 12.83
CA GLY A 56 5.99 -4.95 14.14
C GLY A 56 6.27 -3.86 15.19
N LYS A 57 6.21 -2.57 14.82
CA LYS A 57 6.25 -1.44 15.76
C LYS A 57 4.84 -0.90 15.91
N GLU A 58 4.10 -1.41 16.89
CA GLU A 58 2.65 -1.17 16.99
C GLU A 58 2.30 0.32 17.11
N GLU A 59 2.99 1.05 17.99
CA GLU A 59 2.79 2.50 18.18
C GLU A 59 3.03 3.27 16.86
N ASN A 60 4.22 3.14 16.26
CA ASN A 60 4.53 3.82 15.00
C ASN A 60 3.65 3.38 13.82
N SER A 61 3.19 2.12 13.82
CA SER A 61 2.26 1.63 12.81
C SER A 61 0.89 2.30 12.94
N ASN A 62 0.40 2.44 14.17
CA ASN A 62 -0.85 3.11 14.48
C ASN A 62 -0.77 4.59 14.11
N ASP A 63 0.27 5.28 14.56
CA ASP A 63 0.52 6.69 14.24
C ASP A 63 0.57 6.92 12.74
N ALA A 64 1.29 6.08 11.99
CA ALA A 64 1.36 6.20 10.54
C ALA A 64 0.00 6.06 9.85
N CYS A 65 -0.89 5.22 10.39
CA CYS A 65 -2.27 5.08 9.90
C CYS A 65 -3.11 6.33 10.22
N LEU A 66 -3.02 6.85 11.44
CA LEU A 66 -3.72 8.07 11.86
C LEU A 66 -3.25 9.28 11.05
N CYS A 67 -1.94 9.47 10.89
CA CYS A 67 -1.40 10.55 10.06
C CYS A 67 -1.89 10.47 8.61
N PHE A 68 -2.09 9.26 8.07
CA PHE A 68 -2.65 9.12 6.73
C PHE A 68 -4.12 9.52 6.66
N MET A 69 -4.91 9.25 7.72
CA MET A 69 -6.29 9.73 7.81
C MET A 69 -6.33 11.26 7.77
N ASP A 70 -5.46 11.92 8.53
CA ASP A 70 -5.37 13.39 8.57
C ASP A 70 -4.89 14.00 7.24
N ILE A 71 -4.17 13.25 6.41
CA ILE A 71 -3.81 13.66 5.05
C ILE A 71 -4.98 13.48 4.07
N LEU A 72 -5.83 12.48 4.32
CA LEU A 72 -6.91 12.09 3.41
C LEU A 72 -8.19 12.92 3.59
N PHE A 73 -8.46 13.39 4.81
CA PHE A 73 -9.66 14.12 5.22
C PHE A 73 -9.33 15.55 5.64
#